data_AF-A0A7Y5LQ02-F1
#
_entry.id   AF-A0A7Y5LQ02-F1
#
_cell.length_a   1.000
_cell.length_b   1.000
_cell.length_c   1.000
_cell.angle_alpha   90.00
_cell.angle_beta   90.00
_cell.angle_gamma   90.00
#
_symmetry.space_group_name_H-M   'P 1'
#
loop_
_entity.id
_entity.type
_entity.pdbx_description
1 polymer ?
#
loop_
_entity_poly.entity_id
_entity_poly.type
_entity_poly.pdbx_seq_one_letter_code
_entity_poly.pdbx_strand_id
1 'polypeptide(L)'
;MPLFNRSDGTLVKTTSRVRRMIPYLMKGRNESIVYHEQVIDVTKTLRFIDEWNQTHDNKITVFHVIMGGIARGMIARPGLNRFVSGGNTYQRNKVEISFAAKKQIKDYSALVTVKLEFPPGETFPDLVERLHASVKDSRKDTLKPVDKELKLLLKIPGFLLGFLVGLVKVFDRWNLLPGVFIKNDPMFASIFVANLGSVGIDRTWHHLYEYGTVSLFCVIGTVAKRVVPDENDQPVVRPHVRLRFAFDERINDGHYCAASLAIMREYVENPWKFAEDDARGLNLDRMHEEDRKRDRDAFEAEQKLG
;
A
#
# COMPACT_ATOMS: atom_id res chain seq x y z
N MET A 1 12.66 -22.78 7.54
CA MET A 1 11.59 -22.94 6.54
C MET A 1 10.27 -23.03 7.30
N PRO A 2 9.18 -22.46 6.78
CA PRO A 2 7.86 -22.59 7.41
C PRO A 2 7.35 -24.03 7.35
N LEU A 3 6.51 -24.42 8.31
CA LEU A 3 5.87 -25.74 8.35
C LEU A 3 4.72 -25.87 7.35
N PHE A 4 4.01 -24.77 7.08
CA PHE A 4 2.87 -24.72 6.16
C PHE A 4 3.02 -23.60 5.14
N ASN A 5 2.40 -23.76 3.97
CA ASN A 5 2.26 -22.70 2.99
C ASN A 5 1.17 -21.71 3.42
N ARG A 6 1.26 -20.46 2.94
CA ARG A 6 0.27 -19.42 3.23
C ARG A 6 -0.55 -19.10 1.99
N SER A 7 -1.81 -18.70 2.16
CA SER A 7 -2.75 -18.51 1.05
C SER A 7 -2.53 -17.24 0.21
N ASP A 8 -1.92 -16.21 0.79
CA ASP A 8 -1.76 -14.88 0.19
C ASP A 8 -0.29 -14.52 -0.09
N GLY A 9 0.63 -15.49 -0.03
CA GLY A 9 1.99 -15.28 -0.50
C GLY A 9 2.85 -16.54 -0.61
N THR A 10 3.90 -16.43 -1.41
CA THR A 10 4.90 -17.48 -1.64
C THR A 10 6.21 -17.15 -0.93
N LEU A 11 6.91 -18.17 -0.41
CA LEU A 11 8.16 -17.98 0.31
C LEU A 11 9.27 -17.48 -0.63
N VAL A 12 9.92 -16.36 -0.30
CA VAL A 12 11.06 -15.85 -1.05
C VAL A 12 12.32 -16.63 -0.65
N LYS A 13 12.83 -17.46 -1.56
CA LYS A 13 14.02 -18.30 -1.32
C LYS A 13 15.35 -17.63 -1.67
N THR A 14 15.31 -16.57 -2.48
CA THR A 14 16.48 -15.93 -3.11
C THR A 14 16.88 -14.62 -2.43
N THR A 15 16.65 -14.49 -1.11
CA THR A 15 17.08 -13.31 -0.35
C THR A 15 18.52 -13.47 0.13
N SER A 16 19.26 -12.35 0.22
CA SER A 16 20.61 -12.32 0.79
C SER A 16 20.65 -12.87 2.21
N ARG A 17 21.83 -13.35 2.63
CA ARG A 17 22.02 -13.94 3.97
C ARG A 17 21.72 -12.92 5.07
N VAL A 18 22.18 -11.69 4.89
CA VAL A 18 21.90 -10.56 5.80
C VAL A 18 20.40 -10.30 5.89
N ARG A 19 19.72 -10.24 4.75
CA ARG A 19 18.26 -10.00 4.67
C ARG A 19 17.46 -11.08 5.38
N ARG A 20 17.90 -12.33 5.25
CA ARG A 20 17.25 -13.47 5.91
C ARG A 20 17.38 -13.40 7.44
N MET A 21 18.43 -12.77 7.97
CA MET A 21 18.63 -12.59 9.41
C MET A 21 17.82 -11.43 10.00
N ILE A 22 17.56 -10.38 9.22
CA ILE A 22 16.88 -9.17 9.67
C ILE A 22 15.57 -9.45 10.45
N PRO A 23 14.64 -10.32 10.00
CA PRO A 23 13.43 -10.66 10.75
C PRO A 23 13.63 -11.27 12.14
N TYR A 24 14.82 -11.84 12.42
CA TYR A 24 15.17 -12.41 13.71
C TYR A 24 15.81 -11.38 14.65
N LEU A 25 16.42 -10.33 14.08
CA LEU A 25 16.98 -9.20 14.81
C LEU A 25 15.88 -8.19 15.17
N MET A 26 15.05 -7.82 14.20
CA MET A 26 13.94 -6.88 14.35
C MET A 26 12.61 -7.64 14.34
N LYS A 27 12.07 -7.92 15.53
CA LYS A 27 10.89 -8.78 15.71
C LYS A 27 9.60 -8.07 15.33
N GLY A 28 9.48 -6.78 15.68
CA GLY A 28 8.29 -5.97 15.39
C GLY A 28 8.37 -5.21 14.07
N ARG A 29 7.23 -4.80 13.51
CA ARG A 29 7.19 -3.86 12.36
C ARG A 29 7.57 -2.45 12.77
N ASN A 30 7.17 -2.03 13.97
CA ASN A 30 7.52 -0.71 14.49
C ASN A 30 8.98 -0.63 14.95
N GLU A 31 9.62 -1.77 15.19
CA GLU A 31 11.06 -1.83 15.45
C GLU A 31 11.87 -1.65 14.15
N SER A 32 11.31 -2.07 13.01
CA SER A 32 11.92 -1.98 11.68
C SER A 32 11.30 -0.91 10.78
N ILE A 33 10.57 0.04 11.38
CA ILE A 33 9.86 1.07 10.62
C ILE A 33 10.84 2.15 10.16
N VAL A 34 10.73 2.52 8.90
CA VAL A 34 11.44 3.66 8.33
C VAL A 34 10.44 4.60 7.68
N TYR A 35 10.66 5.89 7.89
CA TYR A 35 9.77 6.96 7.46
C TYR A 35 10.32 7.67 6.22
N HIS A 36 9.48 7.80 5.19
CA HIS A 36 9.82 8.54 3.96
C HIS A 36 8.74 9.57 3.60
N GLU A 37 9.14 10.81 3.33
CA GLU A 37 8.23 11.87 2.86
C GLU A 37 8.51 12.15 1.39
N GLN A 38 7.44 12.26 0.60
CA GLN A 38 7.49 12.80 -0.75
C GLN A 38 6.61 14.04 -0.82
N VAL A 39 7.16 15.09 -1.42
CA VAL A 39 6.41 16.28 -1.81
C VAL A 39 6.26 16.20 -3.33
N ILE A 40 5.02 16.05 -3.79
CA ILE A 40 4.71 15.77 -5.19
C ILE A 40 3.99 16.97 -5.79
N ASP A 41 4.48 17.47 -6.93
CA ASP A 41 3.83 18.53 -7.69
C ASP A 41 2.59 17.95 -8.39
N VAL A 42 1.41 18.50 -8.07
CA VAL A 42 0.15 18.01 -8.63
C VAL A 42 -0.42 18.96 -9.69
N THR A 43 0.36 19.89 -10.23
CA THR A 43 -0.09 20.86 -11.24
C THR A 43 -0.70 20.15 -12.45
N LYS A 44 0.05 19.21 -13.03
CA LYS A 44 -0.40 18.36 -14.15
C LYS A 44 -1.55 17.44 -13.73
N THR A 45 -1.50 16.89 -12.51
CA THR A 45 -2.55 16.06 -11.94
C THR A 45 -3.90 16.77 -11.89
N LEU A 46 -3.92 18.02 -11.42
CA LEU A 46 -5.13 18.81 -11.31
C LEU A 46 -5.72 19.11 -12.69
N ARG A 47 -4.86 19.39 -13.69
CA ARG A 47 -5.29 19.59 -15.08
C ARG A 47 -5.92 18.31 -15.66
N PHE A 48 -5.27 17.17 -15.47
CA PHE A 48 -5.80 15.88 -15.90
C PHE A 48 -7.15 15.55 -15.25
N ILE A 49 -7.30 15.84 -13.95
CA ILE A 49 -8.56 15.65 -13.23
C ILE A 49 -9.67 16.53 -13.82
N ASP A 50 -9.37 17.79 -14.16
CA ASP A 50 -10.35 18.68 -14.78
C ASP A 50 -10.79 18.16 -16.16
N GLU A 51 -9.82 17.82 -17.03
CA GLU A 51 -10.09 17.25 -18.36
C GLU A 51 -10.91 15.94 -18.29
N TRP A 52 -10.54 15.03 -17.39
CA TRP A 52 -11.29 13.79 -17.14
C TRP A 52 -12.72 14.09 -16.67
N ASN A 53 -12.86 14.99 -15.70
CA ASN A 53 -14.14 15.30 -15.08
C ASN A 53 -15.08 16.08 -16.00
N GLN A 54 -14.60 16.67 -17.08
CA GLN A 54 -15.44 17.27 -18.11
C GLN A 54 -16.04 16.22 -19.06
N THR A 55 -15.37 15.09 -19.25
CA THR A 55 -15.66 14.11 -20.31
C THR A 55 -16.23 12.79 -19.81
N HIS A 56 -16.06 12.46 -18.52
CA HIS A 56 -16.47 11.19 -17.94
C HIS A 56 -17.50 11.37 -16.82
N ASP A 57 -18.43 10.43 -16.68
CA ASP A 57 -19.42 10.43 -15.59
C ASP A 57 -18.78 10.12 -14.24
N ASN A 58 -17.88 9.15 -14.20
CA ASN A 58 -17.12 8.79 -13.01
C ASN A 58 -16.02 9.82 -12.74
N LYS A 59 -16.34 10.80 -11.88
CA LYS A 59 -15.40 11.87 -11.53
C LYS A 59 -14.23 11.34 -10.71
N ILE A 60 -13.02 11.80 -11.02
CA ILE A 60 -11.81 11.48 -10.27
C ILE A 60 -11.37 12.63 -9.38
N THR A 61 -10.51 12.29 -8.43
CA THR A 61 -9.86 13.20 -7.49
C THR A 61 -8.39 12.82 -7.39
N VAL A 62 -7.58 13.65 -6.72
CA VAL A 62 -6.16 13.36 -6.46
C VAL A 62 -5.97 12.00 -5.77
N PHE A 63 -6.94 11.57 -4.95
CA PHE A 63 -6.93 10.24 -4.34
C PHE A 63 -6.91 9.11 -5.39
N HIS A 64 -7.72 9.18 -6.44
CA HIS A 64 -7.77 8.15 -7.49
C HIS A 64 -6.44 8.03 -8.22
N VAL A 65 -5.83 9.17 -8.57
CA VAL A 65 -4.51 9.21 -9.23
C VAL A 65 -3.43 8.63 -8.32
N ILE A 66 -3.42 8.99 -7.02
CA ILE A 66 -2.47 8.43 -6.05
C ILE A 66 -2.66 6.92 -5.90
N MET A 67 -3.90 6.43 -5.79
CA MET A 67 -4.16 4.99 -5.69
C MET A 67 -3.67 4.23 -6.93
N GLY A 68 -3.89 4.79 -8.12
CA GLY A 68 -3.33 4.26 -9.37
C GLY A 68 -1.80 4.26 -9.36
N GLY A 69 -1.17 5.35 -8.92
CA GLY A 69 0.29 5.47 -8.86
C GLY A 69 0.92 4.49 -7.88
N ILE A 70 0.30 4.29 -6.70
CA ILE A 70 0.71 3.26 -5.73
C ILE A 70 0.62 1.88 -6.38
N ALA A 71 -0.52 1.56 -6.98
CA ALA A 71 -0.75 0.26 -7.60
C ALA A 71 0.31 -0.02 -8.68
N ARG A 72 0.49 0.91 -9.64
CA ARG A 72 1.50 0.80 -10.70
C ARG A 72 2.91 0.67 -10.14
N GLY A 73 3.27 1.46 -9.13
CA GLY A 73 4.56 1.37 -8.46
C GLY A 73 4.81 -0.01 -7.83
N MET A 74 3.83 -0.58 -7.12
CA MET A 74 3.96 -1.91 -6.50
C MET A 74 3.95 -3.05 -7.53
N ILE A 75 3.19 -2.89 -8.61
CA ILE A 75 3.16 -3.84 -9.74
C ILE A 75 4.53 -3.85 -10.44
N ALA A 76 5.08 -2.67 -10.71
CA ALA A 76 6.40 -2.48 -11.32
C ALA A 76 7.53 -3.04 -10.45
N ARG A 77 7.38 -2.96 -9.13
CA ARG A 77 8.40 -3.26 -8.12
C ARG A 77 7.88 -4.27 -7.10
N PRO A 78 7.76 -5.56 -7.47
CA PRO A 78 7.19 -6.61 -6.63
C PRO A 78 7.89 -6.78 -5.27
N GLY A 79 9.15 -6.33 -5.13
CA GLY A 79 9.88 -6.32 -3.87
C GLY A 79 9.25 -5.44 -2.78
N LEU A 80 8.48 -4.40 -3.14
CA LEU A 80 7.66 -3.65 -2.19
C LEU A 80 6.38 -4.39 -1.81
N ASN A 81 5.93 -5.31 -2.64
CA ASN A 81 4.76 -6.15 -2.39
C ASN A 81 5.11 -7.43 -1.60
N ARG A 82 6.01 -7.30 -0.62
CA ARG A 82 6.47 -8.38 0.25
C ARG A 82 6.03 -8.12 1.70
N PHE A 83 6.00 -9.18 2.50
CA PHE A 83 5.74 -9.09 3.94
C PHE A 83 6.58 -10.12 4.70
N VAL A 84 6.75 -9.90 5.99
CA VAL A 84 7.42 -10.84 6.90
C VAL A 84 6.40 -11.51 7.82
N SER A 85 6.45 -12.84 7.89
CA SER A 85 5.71 -13.64 8.87
C SER A 85 6.58 -14.82 9.36
N GLY A 86 6.52 -15.12 10.66
CA GLY A 86 7.27 -16.25 11.22
C GLY A 86 8.79 -16.21 11.00
N GLY A 87 9.37 -15.02 10.84
CA GLY A 87 10.80 -14.86 10.53
C GLY A 87 11.18 -15.16 9.07
N ASN A 88 10.19 -15.27 8.18
CA ASN A 88 10.41 -15.50 6.75
C ASN A 88 9.79 -14.37 5.93
N THR A 89 10.43 -14.06 4.81
CA THR A 89 9.93 -13.08 3.83
C THR A 89 9.13 -13.78 2.74
N TYR A 90 7.98 -13.21 2.42
CA TYR A 90 7.04 -13.74 1.45
C TYR A 90 6.71 -12.70 0.38
N GLN A 91 6.57 -13.17 -0.86
CA GLN A 91 6.05 -12.39 -1.97
C GLN A 91 4.53 -12.52 -1.97
N ARG A 92 3.79 -11.40 -1.96
CA ARG A 92 2.33 -11.44 -2.08
C ARG A 92 1.90 -11.91 -3.47
N ASN A 93 0.80 -12.64 -3.52
CA ASN A 93 0.22 -13.13 -4.77
C ASN A 93 -0.45 -12.00 -5.58
N LYS A 94 -0.91 -10.95 -4.89
CA LYS A 94 -1.73 -9.87 -5.43
C LYS A 94 -1.26 -8.53 -4.89
N VAL A 95 -1.51 -7.46 -5.63
CA VAL A 95 -1.38 -6.09 -5.09
C VAL A 95 -2.75 -5.72 -4.53
N GLU A 96 -2.82 -5.54 -3.22
CA GLU A 96 -4.05 -5.19 -2.52
C GLU A 96 -3.82 -3.90 -1.73
N ILE A 97 -4.66 -2.88 -1.95
CA ILE A 97 -4.60 -1.63 -1.22
C ILE A 97 -5.80 -1.55 -0.29
N SER A 98 -5.51 -1.36 1.00
CA SER A 98 -6.53 -1.04 1.98
C SER A 98 -6.57 0.45 2.25
N PHE A 99 -7.75 1.00 2.49
CA PHE A 99 -7.89 2.41 2.84
C PHE A 99 -9.09 2.65 3.74
N ALA A 100 -9.02 3.70 4.54
CA ALA A 100 -10.14 4.14 5.37
C ALA A 100 -10.99 5.18 4.62
N ALA A 101 -12.30 4.94 4.59
CA ALA A 101 -13.30 5.87 4.07
C ALA A 101 -14.28 6.24 5.20
N LYS A 102 -14.53 7.53 5.41
CA LYS A 102 -15.60 7.98 6.31
C LYS A 102 -16.95 7.75 5.65
N LYS A 103 -17.93 7.22 6.40
CA LYS A 103 -19.34 7.15 5.94
C LYS A 103 -19.94 8.54 5.73
N GLN A 104 -19.63 9.49 6.61
CA GLN A 104 -20.08 10.88 6.56
C GLN A 104 -18.94 11.80 7.03
N ILE A 105 -18.85 13.03 6.54
CA ILE A 105 -17.90 14.02 7.09
C ILE A 105 -18.53 14.61 8.36
N LYS A 106 -18.58 13.81 9.43
CA LYS A 106 -19.02 14.18 10.78
C LYS A 106 -18.06 13.57 11.81
N ASP A 107 -17.96 14.20 12.97
CA ASP A 107 -16.97 13.82 13.99
C ASP A 107 -17.14 12.38 14.50
N TYR A 108 -18.39 11.87 14.55
CA TYR A 108 -18.71 10.52 15.05
C TYR A 108 -19.12 9.53 13.96
N SER A 109 -18.75 9.78 12.69
CA SER A 109 -19.06 8.83 11.62
C SER A 109 -18.17 7.59 11.73
N ALA A 110 -18.76 6.40 11.58
CA ALA A 110 -17.97 5.17 11.47
C ALA A 110 -16.97 5.26 10.31
N LEU A 111 -15.70 4.95 10.59
CA LEU A 111 -14.70 4.70 9.56
C LEU A 111 -14.94 3.30 9.00
N VAL A 112 -15.08 3.22 7.68
CA VAL A 112 -15.18 1.94 6.99
C VAL A 112 -13.85 1.70 6.30
N THR A 113 -13.22 0.59 6.62
CA THR A 113 -12.03 0.15 5.90
C THR A 113 -12.46 -0.66 4.69
N VAL A 114 -11.85 -0.36 3.55
CA VAL A 114 -12.04 -1.05 2.28
C VAL A 114 -10.71 -1.69 1.92
N LYS A 115 -10.75 -2.90 1.34
CA LYS A 115 -9.59 -3.60 0.77
C LYS A 115 -9.91 -3.92 -0.69
N LEU A 116 -9.05 -3.52 -1.60
CA LEU A 116 -9.21 -3.76 -3.04
C LEU A 116 -7.97 -4.38 -3.64
N GLU A 117 -8.18 -5.36 -4.51
CA GLU A 117 -7.16 -5.92 -5.38
C GLU A 117 -6.98 -5.04 -6.62
N PHE A 118 -5.73 -4.82 -7.03
CA PHE A 118 -5.32 -4.07 -8.22
C PHE A 118 -4.58 -5.02 -9.19
N PRO A 119 -5.26 -5.55 -10.20
CA PRO A 119 -4.65 -6.45 -11.16
C PRO A 119 -3.57 -5.74 -12.00
N PRO A 120 -2.44 -6.41 -12.33
CA PRO A 120 -1.34 -5.81 -13.08
C PRO A 120 -1.70 -5.19 -14.43
N GLY A 121 -2.62 -5.79 -15.19
CA GLY A 121 -3.04 -5.35 -16.52
C GLY A 121 -4.33 -4.52 -16.56
N GLU A 122 -4.85 -4.11 -15.40
CA GLU A 122 -6.06 -3.31 -15.33
C GLU A 122 -5.83 -1.89 -15.87
N THR A 123 -6.80 -1.33 -16.60
CA THR A 123 -6.73 0.03 -17.12
C THR A 123 -7.06 1.07 -16.05
N PHE A 124 -6.67 2.33 -16.24
CA PHE A 124 -7.01 3.38 -15.29
C PHE A 124 -8.52 3.68 -15.20
N PRO A 125 -9.30 3.70 -16.29
CA PRO A 125 -10.77 3.77 -16.23
C PRO A 125 -11.40 2.65 -15.38
N ASP A 126 -11.00 1.39 -15.58
CA ASP A 126 -11.50 0.25 -14.81
C ASP A 126 -11.17 0.40 -13.31
N LEU A 127 -9.96 0.92 -13.04
CA LEU A 127 -9.52 1.23 -11.68
C LEU A 127 -10.40 2.27 -11.00
N VAL A 128 -10.75 3.33 -11.73
CA VAL A 128 -11.65 4.38 -11.26
C VAL A 128 -13.04 3.81 -10.98
N GLU A 129 -13.58 3.00 -11.89
CA GLU A 129 -14.89 2.36 -11.71
C GLU A 129 -14.91 1.47 -10.45
N ARG A 130 -13.91 0.62 -10.28
CA ARG A 130 -13.79 -0.27 -9.11
C ARG A 130 -13.64 0.51 -7.81
N LEU A 131 -12.86 1.60 -7.80
CA LEU A 131 -12.77 2.48 -6.62
C LEU A 131 -14.13 3.10 -6.29
N HIS A 132 -14.85 3.65 -7.26
CA HIS A 132 -16.19 4.20 -7.05
C HIS A 132 -17.17 3.17 -6.53
N ALA A 133 -17.21 1.98 -7.14
CA ALA A 133 -18.06 0.88 -6.71
C ALA A 133 -17.79 0.50 -5.25
N SER A 134 -16.52 0.42 -4.87
CA SER A 134 -16.12 0.08 -3.50
C SER A 134 -16.52 1.15 -2.47
N VAL A 135 -16.36 2.43 -2.81
CA VAL A 135 -16.70 3.54 -1.92
C VAL A 135 -18.22 3.62 -1.79
N LYS A 136 -18.96 3.48 -2.89
CA LYS A 136 -20.42 3.45 -2.89
C LYS A 136 -20.94 2.30 -2.03
N ASP A 137 -20.36 1.11 -2.16
CA ASP A 137 -20.76 -0.04 -1.35
C ASP A 137 -20.39 0.14 0.13
N SER A 138 -19.24 0.74 0.43
CA SER A 138 -18.80 1.04 1.80
C SER A 138 -19.73 2.01 2.54
N ARG A 139 -20.44 2.88 1.81
CA ARG A 139 -21.36 3.88 2.34
C ARG A 139 -22.80 3.39 2.51
N LYS A 140 -23.17 2.24 1.94
CA LYS A 140 -24.52 1.68 2.16
C LYS A 140 -24.70 1.33 3.65
N ASP A 141 -25.85 1.69 4.19
CA ASP A 141 -26.17 1.58 5.63
C ASP A 141 -26.52 0.17 6.10
N THR A 142 -26.14 -0.84 5.33
CA THR A 142 -26.26 -2.23 5.75
C THR A 142 -25.24 -2.49 6.87
N LEU A 143 -25.73 -2.91 8.04
CA LEU A 143 -24.88 -3.44 9.13
C LEU A 143 -23.90 -4.44 8.53
N LYS A 144 -22.61 -4.08 8.48
CA LYS A 144 -21.61 -5.00 7.96
C LYS A 144 -21.47 -6.15 8.96
N PRO A 145 -21.16 -7.38 8.51
CA PRO A 145 -20.84 -8.50 9.40
C PRO A 145 -19.86 -8.11 10.53
N VAL A 146 -18.90 -7.24 10.20
CA VAL A 146 -17.91 -6.64 11.12
C VAL A 146 -18.55 -5.90 12.31
N ASP A 147 -19.65 -5.17 12.12
CA ASP A 147 -20.30 -4.44 13.22
C ASP A 147 -21.00 -5.41 14.21
N LYS A 148 -21.49 -6.54 13.70
CA LYS A 148 -22.08 -7.61 14.53
C LYS A 148 -21.00 -8.38 15.28
N GLU A 149 -19.91 -8.71 14.59
CA GLU A 149 -18.73 -9.37 15.16
C GLU A 149 -18.11 -8.52 16.27
N LEU A 150 -17.92 -7.22 16.03
CA LEU A 150 -17.37 -6.31 17.02
C LEU A 150 -18.26 -6.21 18.26
N LYS A 151 -19.58 -6.13 18.11
CA LYS A 151 -20.52 -6.14 19.23
C LYS A 151 -20.45 -7.42 20.06
N LEU A 152 -20.19 -8.57 19.44
CA LEU A 152 -20.04 -9.85 20.15
C LEU A 152 -18.67 -9.92 20.85
N LEU A 153 -17.60 -9.53 20.16
CA LEU A 153 -16.24 -9.52 20.69
C LEU A 153 -16.08 -8.56 21.87
N LEU A 154 -16.74 -7.40 21.84
CA LEU A 154 -16.67 -6.43 22.94
C LEU A 154 -17.44 -6.85 24.20
N LYS A 155 -18.24 -7.92 24.14
CA LYS A 155 -18.84 -8.54 25.34
C LYS A 155 -17.88 -9.49 26.06
N ILE A 156 -16.77 -9.85 25.42
CA ILE A 156 -15.78 -10.76 25.97
C ILE A 156 -14.86 -9.98 26.93
N PRO A 157 -14.56 -10.51 28.13
CA PRO A 157 -13.58 -9.89 29.04
C PRO A 157 -12.23 -9.65 28.36
N GLY A 158 -11.59 -8.53 28.67
CA GLY A 158 -10.37 -8.08 27.97
C GLY A 158 -9.22 -9.09 27.96
N PHE A 159 -9.04 -9.88 29.02
CA PHE A 159 -7.99 -10.92 29.06
C PHE A 159 -8.23 -12.03 28.03
N LEU A 160 -9.50 -12.42 27.82
CA LEU A 160 -9.87 -13.45 26.86
C LEU A 160 -9.80 -12.90 25.44
N LEU A 161 -10.17 -11.63 25.22
CA LEU A 161 -9.96 -10.97 23.92
C LEU A 161 -8.46 -10.88 23.58
N GLY A 162 -7.62 -10.49 24.54
CA GLY A 162 -6.18 -10.45 24.39
C GLY A 162 -5.59 -11.83 24.05
N PHE A 163 -6.08 -12.88 24.73
CA PHE A 163 -5.71 -14.27 24.42
C PHE A 163 -6.11 -14.67 22.99
N LEU A 164 -7.34 -14.38 22.56
CA LEU A 164 -7.80 -14.68 21.20
C LEU A 164 -6.97 -13.96 20.13
N VAL A 165 -6.67 -12.68 20.33
CA VAL A 165 -5.78 -11.93 19.42
C VAL A 165 -4.37 -12.53 19.42
N GLY A 166 -3.89 -13.00 20.58
CA GLY A 166 -2.64 -13.75 20.69
C GLY A 166 -2.64 -15.03 19.85
N LEU A 167 -3.72 -15.82 19.92
CA LEU A 167 -3.86 -17.02 19.08
C LEU A 167 -3.87 -16.70 17.59
N VAL A 168 -4.56 -15.65 17.16
CA VAL A 168 -4.54 -15.21 15.75
C VAL A 168 -3.11 -14.90 15.30
N LYS A 169 -2.34 -14.17 16.12
CA LYS A 169 -0.92 -13.89 15.82
C LYS A 169 -0.06 -15.15 15.75
N VAL A 170 -0.28 -16.11 16.64
CA VAL A 170 0.44 -17.40 16.63
C VAL A 170 0.09 -18.21 15.39
N PHE A 171 -1.18 -18.29 15.02
CA PHE A 171 -1.62 -19.00 13.81
C PHE A 171 -1.11 -18.33 12.54
N ASP A 172 -1.13 -17.01 12.45
CA ASP A 172 -0.51 -16.30 11.30
C ASP A 172 1.00 -16.57 11.22
N ARG A 173 1.70 -16.57 12.37
CA ARG A 173 3.14 -16.86 12.44
C ARG A 173 3.50 -18.25 11.91
N TRP A 174 2.61 -19.22 12.08
CA TRP A 174 2.79 -20.60 11.62
C TRP A 174 2.09 -20.91 10.29
N ASN A 175 1.51 -19.90 9.63
CA ASN A 175 0.74 -20.03 8.39
C ASN A 175 -0.50 -20.94 8.51
N LEU A 176 -1.10 -21.00 9.71
CA LEU A 176 -2.31 -21.78 10.01
C LEU A 176 -3.59 -20.95 9.93
N LEU A 177 -3.48 -19.63 9.75
CA LEU A 177 -4.64 -18.75 9.68
C LEU A 177 -5.45 -19.06 8.40
N PRO A 178 -6.77 -19.29 8.49
CA PRO A 178 -7.58 -19.65 7.33
C PRO A 178 -7.54 -18.57 6.25
N GLY A 179 -7.43 -18.97 4.98
CA GLY A 179 -7.36 -18.02 3.87
C GLY A 179 -8.57 -17.09 3.76
N VAL A 180 -9.76 -17.53 4.19
CA VAL A 180 -10.97 -16.69 4.23
C VAL A 180 -10.83 -15.53 5.21
N PHE A 181 -10.16 -15.76 6.35
CA PHE A 181 -9.89 -14.72 7.33
C PHE A 181 -8.95 -13.65 6.75
N ILE A 182 -7.83 -14.10 6.16
CA ILE A 182 -6.84 -13.23 5.51
C ILE A 182 -7.46 -12.44 4.34
N LYS A 183 -8.29 -13.09 3.53
CA LYS A 183 -8.89 -12.48 2.34
C LYS A 183 -9.70 -11.23 2.70
N ASN A 184 -10.51 -11.30 3.74
CA ASN A 184 -11.47 -10.26 4.10
C ASN A 184 -10.90 -9.20 5.05
N ASP A 185 -9.78 -9.48 5.70
CA ASP A 185 -9.17 -8.56 6.67
C ASP A 185 -8.29 -7.49 5.97
N PRO A 186 -8.58 -6.19 6.16
CA PRO A 186 -7.83 -5.10 5.54
C PRO A 186 -6.39 -4.93 6.05
N MET A 187 -6.04 -5.58 7.17
CA MET A 187 -4.67 -5.59 7.69
C MET A 187 -3.80 -6.65 7.03
N PHE A 188 -4.34 -7.43 6.09
CA PHE A 188 -3.61 -8.36 5.22
C PHE A 188 -3.61 -7.84 3.79
N ALA A 189 -2.95 -6.69 3.57
CA ALA A 189 -2.85 -6.02 2.29
C ALA A 189 -1.39 -5.65 1.97
N SER A 190 -1.14 -5.20 0.75
CA SER A 190 0.17 -4.72 0.31
C SER A 190 0.53 -3.39 0.98
N ILE A 191 -0.44 -2.47 1.04
CA ILE A 191 -0.29 -1.14 1.63
C ILE A 191 -1.62 -0.67 2.20
N PHE A 192 -1.56 0.07 3.30
CA PHE A 192 -2.72 0.77 3.85
C PHE A 192 -2.59 2.28 3.60
N VAL A 193 -3.64 2.90 3.06
CA VAL A 193 -3.68 4.30 2.67
C VAL A 193 -4.69 5.06 3.53
N ALA A 194 -4.24 6.13 4.20
CA ALA A 194 -5.09 7.04 4.93
C ALA A 194 -5.11 8.42 4.24
N ASN A 195 -6.28 8.82 3.74
CA ASN A 195 -6.48 10.15 3.16
C ASN A 195 -6.81 11.18 4.25
N LEU A 196 -5.78 11.60 4.98
CA LEU A 196 -5.91 12.55 6.08
C LEU A 196 -6.11 14.00 5.57
N GLY A 197 -5.67 14.30 4.35
CA GLY A 197 -5.92 15.58 3.70
C GLY A 197 -7.40 15.91 3.53
N SER A 198 -8.25 14.88 3.37
CA SER A 198 -9.72 15.04 3.29
C SER A 198 -10.38 15.54 4.59
N VAL A 199 -9.68 15.45 5.72
CA VAL A 199 -10.14 15.90 7.04
C VAL A 199 -9.25 17.03 7.60
N GLY A 200 -8.43 17.64 6.74
CA GLY A 200 -7.58 18.78 7.12
C GLY A 200 -6.31 18.44 7.90
N ILE A 201 -5.91 17.16 7.93
CA ILE A 201 -4.70 16.72 8.64
C ILE A 201 -3.56 16.51 7.63
N ASP A 202 -2.55 17.38 7.66
CA ASP A 202 -1.43 17.38 6.69
C ASP A 202 -0.06 17.01 7.29
N ARG A 203 0.08 16.76 8.60
CA ARG A 203 1.40 16.63 9.27
C ARG A 203 1.52 15.38 10.13
N THR A 204 1.02 14.25 9.63
CA THR A 204 0.96 13.01 10.40
C THR A 204 1.67 11.89 9.67
N TRP A 205 2.48 11.15 10.43
CA TRP A 205 2.97 9.83 10.07
C TRP A 205 2.06 8.79 10.70
N HIS A 206 1.86 7.68 10.01
CA HIS A 206 1.18 6.53 10.62
C HIS A 206 2.22 5.48 10.99
N HIS A 207 2.03 4.83 12.14
CA HIS A 207 2.82 3.67 12.53
C HIS A 207 2.44 2.45 11.68
N LEU A 208 3.22 1.38 11.77
CA LEU A 208 2.80 0.07 11.26
C LEU A 208 2.00 -0.65 12.35
N TYR A 209 1.10 -1.54 11.97
CA TYR A 209 0.42 -2.38 12.96
C TYR A 209 1.21 -3.65 13.19
N GLU A 210 1.30 -4.14 14.42
CA GLU A 210 1.84 -5.48 14.70
C GLU A 210 0.84 -6.60 14.36
N TYR A 211 -0.43 -6.25 14.14
CA TYR A 211 -1.46 -7.13 13.61
C TYR A 211 -1.52 -7.11 12.08
N GLY A 212 -1.83 -8.26 11.48
CA GLY A 212 -1.86 -8.42 10.03
C GLY A 212 -0.47 -8.50 9.41
N THR A 213 -0.38 -8.22 8.12
CA THR A 213 0.86 -8.33 7.33
C THR A 213 1.07 -7.13 6.39
N VAL A 214 0.33 -6.03 6.60
CA VAL A 214 0.61 -4.74 5.94
C VAL A 214 2.02 -4.28 6.31
N SER A 215 2.85 -4.12 5.29
CA SER A 215 4.27 -3.75 5.41
C SER A 215 4.54 -2.31 4.97
N LEU A 216 3.55 -1.63 4.39
CA LEU A 216 3.61 -0.21 4.06
C LEU A 216 2.35 0.51 4.54
N PHE A 217 2.52 1.72 5.03
CA PHE A 217 1.42 2.64 5.32
C PHE A 217 1.68 3.97 4.62
N CYS A 218 0.70 4.50 3.89
CA CYS A 218 0.78 5.80 3.23
C CYS A 218 -0.27 6.76 3.81
N VAL A 219 0.19 7.94 4.22
CA VAL A 219 -0.68 9.06 4.60
C VAL A 219 -0.66 10.08 3.47
N ILE A 220 -1.84 10.38 2.93
CA ILE A 220 -2.03 11.44 1.95
C ILE A 220 -2.42 12.72 2.69
N GLY A 221 -1.61 13.76 2.54
CA GLY A 221 -1.85 15.10 3.09
C GLY A 221 -2.79 15.95 2.24
N THR A 222 -2.88 17.24 2.58
CA THR A 222 -3.73 18.20 1.87
C THR A 222 -2.97 18.77 0.67
N VAL A 223 -3.67 18.99 -0.44
CA VAL A 223 -3.12 19.75 -1.58
C VAL A 223 -2.98 21.20 -1.15
N ALA A 224 -1.74 21.71 -1.15
CA ALA A 224 -1.43 23.08 -0.73
C ALA A 224 -0.48 23.76 -1.72
N LYS A 225 -0.66 25.06 -1.91
CA LYS A 225 0.25 25.90 -2.70
C LYS A 225 1.61 26.01 -1.99
N ARG A 226 2.70 25.85 -2.74
CA ARG A 226 4.07 26.07 -2.26
C ARG A 226 4.84 26.94 -3.23
N VAL A 227 5.73 27.75 -2.67
CA VAL A 227 6.75 28.46 -3.46
C VAL A 227 7.89 27.48 -3.71
N VAL A 228 8.20 27.24 -4.98
CA VAL A 228 9.30 26.39 -5.46
C VAL A 228 10.03 27.11 -6.58
N PRO A 229 11.33 26.84 -6.81
CA PRO A 229 12.02 27.39 -7.98
C PRO A 229 11.45 26.79 -9.27
N ASP A 230 11.38 27.60 -10.33
CA ASP A 230 11.19 27.12 -11.69
C ASP A 230 12.52 26.72 -12.34
N GLU A 231 12.52 26.46 -13.65
CA GLU A 231 13.71 26.06 -14.41
C GLU A 231 14.78 27.17 -14.49
N ASN A 232 14.42 28.43 -14.17
CA ASN A 232 15.30 29.59 -14.15
C ASN A 232 15.59 30.08 -12.71
N ASP A 233 15.41 29.20 -11.72
CA ASP A 233 15.55 29.48 -10.28
C ASP A 233 14.64 30.62 -9.76
N GLN A 234 13.56 30.95 -10.47
CA GLN A 234 12.60 31.96 -10.05
C GLN A 234 11.50 31.37 -9.15
N PRO A 235 11.07 32.08 -8.09
CA PRO A 235 10.03 31.58 -7.19
C PRO A 235 8.67 31.53 -7.90
N VAL A 236 8.14 30.33 -8.07
CA VAL A 236 6.80 30.08 -8.61
C VAL A 236 5.92 29.35 -7.61
N VAL A 237 4.61 29.62 -7.65
CA VAL A 237 3.64 28.97 -6.78
C VAL A 237 3.06 27.76 -7.49
N ARG A 238 3.33 26.56 -6.97
CA ARG A 238 2.77 25.30 -7.51
C ARG A 238 2.01 24.51 -6.44
N PRO A 239 0.86 23.91 -6.77
CA PRO A 239 0.14 23.01 -5.86
C PRO A 239 0.93 21.71 -5.65
N HIS A 240 1.11 21.34 -4.38
CA HIS A 240 1.78 20.10 -4.00
C HIS A 240 0.94 19.29 -3.02
N VAL A 241 1.10 17.98 -3.06
CA VAL A 241 0.59 17.05 -2.03
C VAL A 241 1.77 16.41 -1.31
N ARG A 242 1.64 16.20 0.00
CA ARG A 242 2.60 15.39 0.76
C ARG A 242 2.11 13.98 0.92
N LEU A 243 2.98 13.02 0.58
CA LEU A 243 2.79 11.61 0.88
C LEU A 243 3.81 11.19 1.92
N ARG A 244 3.34 10.53 2.98
CA ARG A 244 4.20 10.04 4.06
C ARG A 244 4.06 8.55 4.20
N PHE A 245 5.18 7.87 4.06
CA PHE A 245 5.26 6.41 4.07
C PHE A 245 5.93 5.94 5.35
N ALA A 246 5.30 4.98 6.01
CA ALA A 246 5.97 4.08 6.95
C ALA A 246 6.18 2.75 6.25
N PHE A 247 7.43 2.29 6.17
CA PHE A 247 7.74 1.02 5.53
C PHE A 247 8.50 0.08 6.46
N ASP A 248 8.21 -1.21 6.37
CA ASP A 248 8.91 -2.26 7.10
C ASP A 248 10.23 -2.59 6.38
N GLU A 249 11.36 -2.13 6.92
CA GLU A 249 12.68 -2.35 6.35
C GLU A 249 13.13 -3.82 6.38
N ARG A 250 12.29 -4.76 6.82
CA ARG A 250 12.54 -6.21 6.71
C ARG A 250 12.08 -6.78 5.37
N ILE A 251 11.25 -6.08 4.59
CA ILE A 251 10.77 -6.54 3.26
C ILE A 251 11.72 -6.21 2.10
N ASN A 252 12.18 -4.96 1.99
CA ASN A 252 13.26 -4.52 1.09
C ASN A 252 14.15 -3.42 1.72
N ASP A 253 15.26 -3.07 1.07
CA ASP A 253 16.16 -2.00 1.52
C ASP A 253 15.64 -0.59 1.13
N GLY A 254 16.21 0.44 1.76
CA GLY A 254 15.81 1.83 1.53
C GLY A 254 16.06 2.34 0.11
N HIS A 255 17.06 1.83 -0.60
CA HIS A 255 17.34 2.25 -1.98
C HIS A 255 16.29 1.68 -2.95
N TYR A 256 15.93 0.41 -2.80
CA TYR A 256 14.84 -0.20 -3.54
C TYR A 256 13.52 0.51 -3.24
N CYS A 257 13.27 0.86 -1.97
CA CYS A 257 12.09 1.63 -1.57
C CYS A 257 12.04 2.99 -2.27
N ALA A 258 13.10 3.80 -2.17
CA ALA A 258 13.16 5.13 -2.78
C ALA A 258 12.96 5.09 -4.30
N ALA A 259 13.60 4.15 -5.00
CA ALA A 259 13.42 3.97 -6.45
C ALA A 259 11.97 3.59 -6.80
N SER A 260 11.34 2.75 -5.99
CA SER A 260 9.94 2.33 -6.21
C SER A 260 8.95 3.47 -5.95
N LEU A 261 9.20 4.29 -4.93
CA LEU A 261 8.42 5.49 -4.66
C LEU A 261 8.62 6.57 -5.73
N ALA A 262 9.76 6.59 -6.43
CA ALA A 262 9.97 7.48 -7.58
C ALA A 262 9.08 7.10 -8.77
N ILE A 263 8.88 5.81 -9.05
CA ILE A 263 7.94 5.35 -10.09
C ILE A 263 6.53 5.79 -9.74
N MET A 264 6.10 5.58 -8.50
CA MET A 264 4.80 6.06 -8.04
C MET A 264 4.65 7.57 -8.23
N ARG A 265 5.67 8.36 -7.83
CA ARG A 265 5.69 9.80 -8.01
C ARG A 265 5.51 10.20 -9.47
N GLU A 266 6.19 9.52 -10.39
CA GLU A 266 6.12 9.80 -11.82
C GLU A 266 4.68 9.67 -12.37
N TYR A 267 3.93 8.64 -11.97
CA TYR A 267 2.52 8.47 -12.34
C TYR A 267 1.63 9.58 -11.78
N VAL A 268 1.94 10.09 -10.58
CA VAL A 268 1.17 11.18 -9.98
C VAL A 268 1.48 12.50 -10.67
N GLU A 269 2.76 12.83 -10.88
CA GLU A 269 3.19 14.07 -11.54
C GLU A 269 2.83 14.10 -13.03
N ASN A 270 2.73 12.94 -13.69
CA ASN A 270 2.41 12.82 -15.11
C ASN A 270 1.29 11.78 -15.35
N PRO A 271 0.04 12.09 -15.00
CA PRO A 271 -1.06 11.10 -15.02
C PRO A 271 -1.46 10.61 -16.42
N TRP A 272 -1.14 11.32 -17.51
CA TRP A 272 -1.36 10.79 -18.87
C TRP A 272 -0.58 9.51 -19.15
N LYS A 273 0.48 9.23 -18.37
CA LYS A 273 1.21 7.96 -18.43
C LYS A 273 0.30 6.76 -18.22
N PHE A 274 -0.78 6.88 -17.43
CA PHE A 274 -1.77 5.81 -17.32
C PHE A 274 -2.36 5.43 -18.69
N ALA A 275 -2.78 6.42 -19.48
CA ALA A 275 -3.35 6.18 -20.80
C ALA A 275 -2.31 5.66 -21.81
N GLU A 276 -1.05 6.12 -21.72
CA GLU A 276 0.04 5.60 -22.55
C GLU A 276 0.30 4.11 -22.28
N ASP A 277 0.33 3.72 -21.01
CA ASP A 277 0.53 2.32 -20.61
C ASP A 277 -0.67 1.45 -20.97
N ASP A 278 -1.89 1.97 -20.80
CA ASP A 278 -3.12 1.28 -21.18
C ASP A 278 -3.16 1.03 -22.70
N ALA A 279 -2.66 1.96 -23.52
CA ALA A 279 -2.58 1.82 -24.97
C ALA A 279 -1.47 0.85 -25.44
N ARG A 280 -0.33 0.82 -24.75
CA ARG A 280 0.81 -0.02 -25.10
C ARG A 280 0.71 -1.45 -24.56
N GLY A 281 -0.13 -1.67 -23.54
CA GLY A 281 -0.12 -2.87 -22.72
C GLY A 281 1.11 -2.87 -21.81
N LEU A 282 0.89 -2.97 -20.50
CA LEU A 282 2.00 -3.02 -19.53
C LEU A 282 2.88 -4.26 -19.77
N ASN A 283 4.15 -4.05 -20.09
CA ASN A 283 5.12 -5.14 -20.23
C ASN A 283 5.67 -5.56 -18.86
N LEU A 284 4.81 -6.24 -18.10
CA LEU A 284 5.07 -6.70 -16.73
C LEU A 284 6.19 -7.73 -16.67
N ASP A 285 6.27 -8.60 -17.67
CA ASP A 285 7.22 -9.71 -17.70
C ASP A 285 8.66 -9.20 -17.71
N ARG A 286 8.95 -8.18 -18.52
CA ARG A 286 10.26 -7.53 -18.56
C ARG A 286 10.60 -6.88 -17.21
N MET A 287 9.68 -6.13 -16.62
CA MET A 287 9.91 -5.42 -15.36
C MET A 287 10.18 -6.40 -14.21
N HIS A 288 9.41 -7.49 -14.14
CA HIS A 288 9.60 -8.52 -13.11
C HIS A 288 10.85 -9.36 -13.37
N GLU A 289 11.24 -9.57 -14.62
CA GLU A 289 12.49 -10.27 -14.95
C GLU A 289 13.72 -9.48 -14.54
N GLU A 290 13.74 -8.17 -14.77
CA GLU A 290 14.81 -7.26 -14.32
C GLU A 290 14.92 -7.28 -12.78
N ASP A 291 13.80 -7.22 -12.07
CA ASP A 291 13.77 -7.29 -10.60
C ASP A 291 14.22 -8.67 -10.07
N ARG A 292 13.74 -9.78 -10.67
CA ARG A 292 14.19 -11.13 -10.30
C ARG A 292 15.67 -11.34 -10.59
N LYS A 293 16.17 -10.81 -11.71
CA LYS A 293 17.58 -10.86 -12.06
C LYS A 293 18.41 -10.12 -11.02
N ARG A 294 18.01 -8.92 -10.61
CA ARG A 294 18.68 -8.17 -9.55
C ARG A 294 18.77 -8.96 -8.24
N ASP A 295 17.67 -9.59 -7.81
CA ASP A 295 17.67 -10.43 -6.60
C ASP A 295 18.62 -11.64 -6.73
N ARG A 296 18.63 -12.29 -7.91
CA ARG A 296 19.55 -13.41 -8.18
C ARG A 296 21.02 -12.95 -8.21
N ASP A 297 21.32 -11.88 -8.91
CA ASP A 297 22.68 -11.35 -9.05
C ASP A 297 23.25 -10.94 -7.68
N ALA A 298 22.43 -10.29 -6.85
CA ALA A 298 22.80 -9.95 -5.47
C ALA A 298 23.04 -11.20 -4.61
N PHE A 299 22.17 -12.21 -4.72
CA PHE A 299 22.33 -13.48 -4.03
C PHE A 299 23.60 -14.22 -4.47
N GLU A 300 23.88 -14.31 -5.78
CA GLU A 300 25.06 -14.97 -6.33
C GLU A 300 26.36 -14.24 -5.97
N ALA A 301 26.36 -12.90 -5.99
CA ALA A 301 27.52 -12.11 -5.57
C ALA A 301 27.89 -12.38 -4.12
N GLU A 302 26.92 -12.50 -3.20
CA GLU A 302 27.19 -12.87 -1.81
C GLU A 302 27.70 -14.30 -1.65
N GLN A 303 27.23 -15.25 -2.46
CA GLN A 303 27.72 -16.64 -2.42
C GLN A 303 29.16 -16.76 -2.90
N LYS A 304 29.62 -15.86 -3.79
CA LYS A 304 31.01 -15.83 -4.27
C LYS A 304 32.00 -15.19 -3.28
N LEU A 305 31.50 -14.46 -2.29
CA LEU A 305 32.31 -13.76 -1.28
C LEU A 305 32.54 -14.58 0.00
N GLY A 306 31.92 -15.76 0.13
CA GLY A 306 32.09 -16.68 1.26
C GLY A 306 32.61 -18.04 0.82
#